data_AF-A0A521YWC9-F1
#
_entry.id   AF-A0A521YWC9-F1
#
_cell.length_a   1.000
_cell.length_b   1.000
_cell.length_c   1.000
_cell.angle_alpha   90.00
_cell.angle_beta   90.00
_cell.angle_gamma   90.00
#
_symmetry.space_group_name_H-M   'P 1'
#
loop_
_entity.id
_entity.type
_entity.pdbx_description
1 polymer ?
#
loop_
_entity_poly.entity_id
_entity_poly.type
_entity_poly.pdbx_seq_one_letter_code
_entity_poly.pdbx_strand_id
1 'polypeptide(L)'
;MPPPRRGKGKGKLKDKKDKKDKGQRALFRRRKFCRFTAEKVEWIDYKDVDVLKDFVNETGKIIPARITGTAAGYQRQLSDAIKRARFLALLPYTDLH
;
A
#
# COMPACT_ATOMS: atom_id res chain seq x y z
N MET A 1 -43.92 6.84 25.08
CA MET A 1 -44.32 5.43 24.89
C MET A 1 -43.83 4.96 23.51
N PRO A 2 -42.89 4.02 23.42
CA PRO A 2 -42.56 3.32 22.17
C PRO A 2 -43.55 2.16 21.89
N PRO A 3 -43.92 1.90 20.63
CA PRO A 3 -44.81 0.79 20.27
C PRO A 3 -44.14 -0.59 20.40
N PRO A 4 -44.92 -1.67 20.64
CA PRO A 4 -44.42 -3.01 20.94
C PRO A 4 -43.95 -3.80 19.71
N ARG A 5 -43.03 -4.75 19.98
CA ARG A 5 -42.40 -5.69 19.02
C ARG A 5 -43.44 -6.58 18.34
N ARG A 6 -43.52 -6.54 17.01
CA ARG A 6 -44.30 -7.49 16.18
C ARG A 6 -43.34 -8.41 15.42
N GLY A 7 -43.39 -9.69 15.74
CA GLY A 7 -42.58 -10.73 15.11
C GLY A 7 -43.26 -11.43 13.93
N LYS A 8 -42.40 -12.09 13.14
CA LYS A 8 -42.60 -13.16 12.12
C LYS A 8 -43.17 -12.80 10.74
N GLY A 9 -42.30 -12.92 9.74
CA GLY A 9 -42.62 -13.24 8.34
C GLY A 9 -41.45 -13.99 7.70
N LYS A 10 -41.70 -15.22 7.22
CA LYS A 10 -40.74 -16.11 6.55
C LYS A 10 -40.47 -15.63 5.11
N GLY A 11 -39.21 -15.71 4.68
CA GLY A 11 -38.83 -15.57 3.26
C GLY A 11 -37.37 -15.99 3.04
N LYS A 12 -37.16 -17.26 2.70
CA LYS A 12 -35.85 -17.75 2.22
C LYS A 12 -35.67 -17.26 0.78
N LEU A 13 -34.71 -16.36 0.54
CA LEU A 13 -34.10 -16.20 -0.77
C LEU A 13 -32.63 -16.64 -0.67
N LYS A 14 -32.35 -17.79 -1.30
CA LYS A 14 -31.01 -18.29 -1.58
C LYS A 14 -30.63 -17.74 -2.96
N ASP A 15 -29.74 -16.75 -3.02
CA ASP A 15 -28.96 -16.51 -4.24
C ASP A 15 -27.55 -17.07 -4.06
N LYS A 16 -27.42 -18.30 -4.55
CA LYS A 16 -26.15 -18.91 -4.95
C LYS A 16 -25.76 -18.31 -6.30
N LYS A 17 -24.44 -18.28 -6.59
CA LYS A 17 -23.77 -17.95 -7.87
C LYS A 17 -23.48 -16.43 -7.93
N ASP A 18 -22.23 -15.95 -7.86
CA ASP A 18 -21.11 -16.27 -8.76
C ASP A 18 -19.78 -16.49 -8.01
N LYS A 19 -19.40 -17.77 -7.92
CA LYS A 19 -18.14 -18.24 -7.34
C LYS A 19 -17.26 -18.83 -8.45
N LYS A 20 -17.10 -18.11 -9.56
CA LYS A 20 -16.37 -18.63 -10.73
C LYS A 20 -15.75 -17.50 -11.55
N ASP A 21 -14.73 -16.81 -11.02
CA ASP A 21 -13.73 -16.05 -11.82
C ASP A 21 -12.51 -15.51 -11.03
N LYS A 22 -12.24 -16.02 -9.82
CA LYS A 22 -11.06 -15.61 -9.02
C LYS A 22 -9.89 -16.59 -9.08
N GLY A 23 -9.92 -17.56 -10.00
CA GLY A 23 -9.01 -18.70 -10.01
C GLY A 23 -7.80 -18.62 -10.95
N GLN A 24 -7.81 -17.77 -11.99
CA GLN A 24 -6.84 -17.91 -13.10
C GLN A 24 -6.00 -16.66 -13.42
N ARG A 25 -6.03 -15.62 -12.59
CA ARG A 25 -5.08 -14.47 -12.66
C ARG A 25 -4.11 -14.41 -11.48
N ALA A 26 -4.12 -15.41 -10.60
CA ALA A 26 -3.35 -15.42 -9.35
C ALA A 26 -1.99 -16.12 -9.45
N LEU A 27 -1.73 -16.89 -10.51
CA LEU A 27 -0.55 -17.76 -10.60
C LEU A 27 0.74 -17.06 -11.08
N PHE A 28 0.65 -15.83 -11.59
CA PHE A 28 1.82 -15.06 -12.02
C PHE A 28 2.07 -13.79 -11.21
N ARG A 29 1.48 -13.67 -10.01
CA ARG A 29 1.91 -12.64 -9.06
C ARG A 29 3.19 -13.14 -8.39
N ARG A 30 4.31 -13.06 -9.13
CA ARG A 30 5.66 -13.21 -8.60
C ARG A 30 5.71 -12.36 -7.33
N ARG A 31 5.88 -13.00 -6.17
CA ARG A 31 6.05 -12.31 -4.89
C ARG A 31 7.23 -11.38 -5.05
N LYS A 32 6.98 -10.08 -5.20
CA LYS A 32 8.04 -9.09 -5.29
C LYS A 32 8.70 -9.04 -3.93
N PHE A 33 10.02 -9.16 -3.96
CA PHE A 33 10.84 -9.20 -2.77
C PHE A 33 11.13 -7.77 -2.29
N CYS A 34 10.99 -7.52 -0.98
CA CYS A 34 11.28 -6.23 -0.38
C CYS A 34 12.80 -6.03 -0.28
N ARG A 35 13.38 -5.09 -1.03
CA ARG A 35 14.82 -4.75 -1.02
C ARG A 35 15.37 -4.63 0.41
N PHE A 36 14.71 -3.85 1.26
CA PHE A 36 15.08 -3.62 2.66
C PHE A 36 15.11 -4.89 3.52
N THR A 37 14.32 -5.90 3.17
CA THR A 37 14.29 -7.18 3.89
C THR A 37 15.44 -8.11 3.49
N ALA A 38 15.99 -8.02 2.25
CA ALA A 38 17.21 -8.77 1.90
C ALA A 38 18.42 -8.14 2.55
N GLU A 39 18.45 -6.82 2.51
CA GLU A 39 19.60 -6.03 2.92
C GLU A 39 19.64 -5.87 4.46
N LYS A 40 18.61 -6.38 5.17
CA LYS A 40 18.45 -6.33 6.64
C LYS A 40 18.66 -4.93 7.20
N VAL A 41 18.15 -3.93 6.48
CA VAL A 41 18.18 -2.55 6.96
C VAL A 41 17.19 -2.43 8.11
N GLU A 42 17.67 -2.04 9.30
CA GLU A 42 16.81 -1.83 10.47
C GLU A 42 16.02 -0.52 10.39
N TRP A 43 16.63 0.51 9.79
CA TRP A 43 16.07 1.86 9.76
C TRP A 43 16.39 2.59 8.45
N ILE A 44 15.39 3.29 7.90
CA ILE A 44 15.51 4.07 6.66
C ILE A 44 15.60 5.54 7.05
N ASP A 45 16.78 6.13 6.88
CA ASP A 45 16.98 7.55 7.17
C ASP A 45 16.63 8.45 6.00
N TYR A 46 16.25 9.70 6.31
CA TYR A 46 15.91 10.72 5.32
C TYR A 46 17.14 11.32 4.62
N LYS A 47 18.34 11.01 5.13
CA LYS A 47 19.63 11.49 4.61
C LYS A 47 20.08 10.69 3.37
N ASP A 48 19.61 9.45 3.24
CA ASP A 48 19.99 8.55 2.16
C ASP A 48 19.16 8.82 0.91
N VAL A 49 19.44 9.96 0.27
CA VAL A 49 18.65 10.46 -0.87
C VAL A 49 18.68 9.48 -2.04
N ASP A 50 19.79 8.76 -2.25
CA ASP A 50 19.93 7.80 -3.34
C ASP A 50 18.96 6.62 -3.18
N VAL A 51 18.82 6.11 -1.96
CA VAL A 51 17.84 5.06 -1.67
C VAL A 51 16.42 5.60 -1.81
N LEU A 52 16.14 6.80 -1.31
CA LEU A 52 14.79 7.39 -1.35
C LEU A 52 14.33 7.72 -2.77
N LYS A 53 15.24 8.12 -3.67
CA LYS A 53 14.95 8.40 -5.09
C LYS A 53 14.37 7.18 -5.80
N ASP A 54 14.87 5.98 -5.53
CA ASP A 54 14.36 4.73 -6.12
C ASP A 54 12.88 4.45 -5.78
N PHE A 55 12.35 5.05 -4.70
CA PHE A 55 10.95 4.89 -4.27
C PHE A 55 10.07 6.10 -4.60
N VAL A 56 10.59 7.06 -5.36
CA VAL A 56 9.87 8.24 -5.83
C VAL A 56 9.79 8.18 -7.36
N ASN A 57 8.61 8.46 -7.91
CA ASN A 57 8.41 8.60 -9.35
C ASN A 57 9.04 9.90 -9.86
N GLU A 58 9.22 9.99 -11.17
CA GLU A 58 9.67 11.20 -11.88
C GLU A 58 8.87 12.45 -11.50
N THR A 59 7.57 12.29 -11.23
CA THR A 59 6.66 13.38 -10.80
C THR A 59 6.76 13.74 -9.32
N GLY A 60 7.75 13.21 -8.59
CA GLY A 60 7.89 13.44 -7.14
C GLY A 60 6.85 12.70 -6.30
N LYS A 61 6.09 11.73 -6.84
CA LYS A 61 5.09 10.94 -6.09
C LYS A 61 5.71 9.67 -5.49
N ILE A 62 5.32 9.31 -4.26
CA ILE A 62 5.81 8.08 -3.61
C ILE A 62 5.21 6.85 -4.31
N ILE A 63 6.07 5.89 -4.66
CA ILE A 63 5.66 4.64 -5.30
C ILE A 63 4.96 3.75 -4.27
N PRO A 64 3.74 3.26 -4.56
CA PRO A 64 3.03 2.39 -3.62
C PRO A 64 3.68 1.01 -3.51
N ALA A 65 3.63 0.43 -2.31
CA ALA A 65 4.23 -0.88 -1.98
C ALA A 65 3.82 -2.03 -2.92
N ARG A 66 2.70 -1.94 -3.62
CA ARG A 66 2.26 -2.93 -4.63
C ARG A 66 3.20 -3.02 -5.85
N ILE A 67 3.90 -1.94 -6.16
CA ILE A 67 4.81 -1.87 -7.31
C ILE A 67 6.23 -2.26 -6.88
N THR A 68 6.69 -1.70 -5.76
CA THR A 68 8.03 -1.90 -5.19
C THR A 68 8.18 -3.20 -4.39
N GLY A 69 7.10 -3.76 -3.86
CA GLY A 69 7.14 -5.00 -3.07
C GLY A 69 7.69 -4.82 -1.66
N THR A 70 7.74 -3.59 -1.14
CA THR A 70 8.19 -3.28 0.21
C THR A 70 7.22 -3.81 1.27
N ALA A 71 7.75 -4.27 2.41
CA ALA A 71 6.89 -4.67 3.54
C ALA A 71 6.15 -3.46 4.12
N ALA A 72 4.97 -3.68 4.68
CA ALA A 72 4.11 -2.61 5.19
C ALA A 72 4.78 -1.77 6.31
N GLY A 73 5.64 -2.37 7.13
CA GLY A 73 6.41 -1.65 8.15
C GLY A 73 7.41 -0.67 7.53
N TYR A 74 8.27 -1.18 6.63
CA TYR A 74 9.23 -0.36 5.91
C TYR A 74 8.57 0.72 5.05
N GLN A 75 7.41 0.44 4.43
CA GLN A 75 6.71 1.46 3.64
C GLN A 75 6.26 2.65 4.48
N ARG A 76 5.89 2.45 5.76
CA ARG A 76 5.52 3.55 6.68
C ARG A 76 6.75 4.40 7.01
N GLN A 77 7.84 3.74 7.41
CA GLN A 77 9.12 4.41 7.69
C GLN A 77 9.62 5.21 6.48
N LEU A 78 9.58 4.59 5.30
CA LEU A 78 9.97 5.21 4.03
C LEU A 78 9.09 6.42 3.71
N SER A 79 7.78 6.32 3.93
CA SER A 79 6.88 7.45 3.71
C SER A 79 7.21 8.64 4.61
N ASP A 80 7.58 8.39 5.87
CA ASP A 80 7.94 9.45 6.81
C ASP A 80 9.35 10.01 6.53
N ALA A 81 10.31 9.17 6.14
CA ALA A 81 11.63 9.58 5.69
C ALA A 81 11.54 10.48 4.44
N ILE A 82 10.76 10.09 3.42
CA ILE A 82 10.54 10.90 2.21
C ILE A 82 9.91 12.24 2.56
N LYS A 83 8.90 12.29 3.43
CA LYS A 83 8.29 13.57 3.84
C LYS A 83 9.32 14.48 4.49
N ARG A 84 10.13 13.96 5.43
CA ARG A 84 11.21 14.72 6.09
C ARG A 84 12.24 15.24 5.10
N ALA A 85 12.69 14.40 4.16
CA ALA A 85 13.62 14.79 3.11
C ALA A 85 13.07 15.91 2.22
N ARG A 86 11.76 15.91 1.93
CA ARG A 86 11.12 17.00 1.17
C ARG A 86 11.07 18.32 1.93
N PHE A 87 10.80 18.30 3.24
CA PHE A 87 10.85 19.51 4.06
C PHE A 87 12.23 20.15 4.10
N LEU A 88 13.28 19.34 3.96
CA LEU A 88 14.69 19.78 3.93
C LEU A 88 15.19 20.08 2.51
N ALA A 89 14.30 20.11 1.51
CA ALA A 89 14.63 20.32 0.09
C ALA A 89 15.63 19.30 -0.51
N LEU A 90 15.80 18.12 0.11
CA LEU A 90 16.63 17.03 -0.43
C LEU A 90 15.91 16.29 -1.57
N LEU A 91 14.57 16.30 -1.55
CA LEU A 91 13.72 15.71 -2.58
C LEU A 91 12.64 16.71 -3.02
N PRO A 92 12.35 16.81 -4.32
CA PRO A 92 11.31 17.71 -4.80
C PRO A 92 9.91 17.13 -4.53
N TYR A 93 8.91 18.02 -4.42
CA TYR A 93 7.51 17.64 -4.31
C TYR A 93 6.86 17.33 -5.66
N THR A 94 7.38 17.96 -6.71
CA THR A 94 6.86 17.94 -8.08
C THR A 94 8.04 17.95 -9.06
N ASP A 95 7.74 17.69 -10.31
CA ASP A 95 8.65 17.79 -11.46
C ASP A 95 8.85 19.25 -11.92
N LEU A 96 7.95 20.14 -11.50
CA LEU A 96 8.07 21.59 -11.65
C LEU A 96 8.68 22.17 -10.36
N HIS A 97 10.01 22.32 -10.32
CA HIS A 97 10.75 23.09 -9.31
C HIS A 97 11.79 23.96 -10.02
#